data_AF-A0A960FS62-F1
#
_entry.id   AF-A0A960FS62-F1
#
_cell.length_a   1.000
_cell.length_b   1.000
_cell.length_c   1.000
_cell.angle_alpha   90.00
_cell.angle_beta   90.00
_cell.angle_gamma   90.00
#
_symmetry.space_group_name_H-M   'P 1'
#
loop_
_entity.id
_entity.type
_entity.pdbx_description
1 polymer ?
#
loop_
_entity_poly.entity_id
_entity_poly.type
_entity_poly.pdbx_seq_one_letter_code
_entity_poly.pdbx_strand_id
1 'polypeptide(L)'
;MISEHEVAGLLRAASDDVDVAPAPARELAAAGARRRRRHRVSVGVVGAAVVVLLPVAVWAAHPFQQAGQDGAVTGPTSTPPAGSCVDVVPRRVLPEWARTGFSDPEPRASYVRGDRGDIVAILFAQPLAAPPADDHNNKILWASPYGDGSSLRITATLADGSAPVTREVEGGPGPSIVDLPRPGCWHLTLRWAGRTDTLDLAYAGS
;
A
#
# COMPACT_ATOMS: atom_id res chain seq x y z
N MET A 1 -42.32 -26.51 -15.63
CA MET A 1 -41.40 -25.71 -16.46
C MET A 1 -41.99 -24.30 -16.44
N ILE A 2 -41.43 -23.42 -15.61
CA ILE A 2 -41.93 -22.04 -15.47
C ILE A 2 -41.63 -21.30 -16.79
N SER A 3 -42.60 -20.55 -17.30
CA SER A 3 -42.44 -19.81 -18.56
C SER A 3 -41.55 -18.57 -18.37
N GLU A 4 -40.80 -18.15 -19.38
CA GLU A 4 -39.95 -16.95 -19.29
C GLU A 4 -40.73 -15.68 -18.91
N HIS A 5 -42.01 -15.59 -19.30
CA HIS A 5 -42.89 -14.50 -18.94
C HIS A 5 -43.20 -14.45 -17.44
N GLU A 6 -43.26 -15.62 -16.79
CA GLU A 6 -43.52 -15.75 -15.36
C GLU A 6 -42.26 -15.41 -14.54
N VAL A 7 -41.07 -15.80 -15.02
CA VAL A 7 -39.79 -15.35 -14.43
C VAL A 7 -39.61 -13.84 -14.55
N ALA A 8 -39.91 -13.27 -15.73
CA ALA A 8 -39.84 -11.82 -15.94
C ALA A 8 -40.86 -11.05 -15.08
N GLY A 9 -42.04 -11.63 -14.83
CA GLY A 9 -43.03 -11.09 -13.91
C GLY A 9 -42.52 -11.07 -12.46
N LEU A 10 -41.92 -12.17 -12.00
CA LEU A 10 -41.37 -12.29 -10.65
C LEU A 10 -40.17 -11.37 -10.41
N LEU A 11 -39.27 -11.23 -11.39
CA LEU A 11 -38.12 -10.32 -11.29
C LEU A 11 -38.55 -8.86 -11.21
N ARG A 12 -39.59 -8.48 -11.96
CA ARG A 12 -40.12 -7.11 -11.94
C ARG A 12 -40.81 -6.82 -10.62
N ALA A 13 -41.66 -7.73 -10.13
CA ALA A 13 -42.29 -7.61 -8.82
C ALA A 13 -41.28 -7.53 -7.67
N ALA A 14 -40.21 -8.31 -7.72
CA ALA A 14 -39.14 -8.26 -6.72
C ALA A 14 -38.30 -6.97 -6.77
N SER A 15 -38.25 -6.29 -7.92
CA SER A 15 -37.53 -5.02 -8.07
C SER A 15 -38.38 -3.83 -7.60
N ASP A 16 -39.70 -3.88 -7.82
CA ASP A 16 -40.63 -2.82 -7.43
C ASP A 16 -40.87 -2.77 -5.90
N ASP A 17 -40.68 -3.89 -5.19
CA ASP A 17 -40.80 -3.97 -3.72
C ASP A 17 -39.56 -3.44 -2.96
N VAL A 18 -38.47 -3.12 -3.67
CA VAL A 18 -37.23 -2.61 -3.08
C VAL A 18 -37.22 -1.08 -3.11
N ASP A 19 -37.99 -0.49 -2.20
CA ASP A 19 -37.89 0.95 -1.89
C ASP A 19 -36.58 1.22 -1.13
N VAL A 20 -35.47 1.41 -1.87
CA VAL A 20 -34.24 1.96 -1.29
C VAL A 20 -34.46 3.45 -1.09
N ALA A 21 -34.75 3.86 0.15
CA ALA A 21 -34.74 5.26 0.51
C ALA A 21 -33.41 5.90 0.07
N PRO A 22 -33.43 7.01 -0.70
CA PRO A 22 -32.19 7.64 -1.14
C PRO A 22 -31.38 8.05 0.09
N ALA A 23 -30.15 7.55 0.19
CA ALA A 23 -29.25 7.91 1.28
C ALA A 23 -29.16 9.45 1.38
N PRO A 24 -29.28 10.06 2.58
CA PRO A 24 -29.25 11.50 2.73
C PRO A 24 -27.82 12.02 2.49
N ALA A 25 -27.45 12.19 1.22
CA ALA A 25 -26.13 12.65 0.78
C ALA A 25 -25.72 13.97 1.45
N ARG A 26 -26.71 14.80 1.84
CA ARG A 26 -26.50 16.07 2.56
C ARG A 26 -26.06 15.87 4.01
N GLU A 27 -26.52 14.82 4.71
CA GLU A 27 -26.07 14.53 6.08
C GLU A 27 -24.66 13.93 6.10
N LEU A 28 -24.34 13.03 5.16
CA LEU A 28 -23.00 12.48 5.03
C LEU A 28 -21.96 13.57 4.70
N ALA A 29 -22.31 14.51 3.82
CA ALA A 29 -21.46 15.67 3.52
C ALA A 29 -21.27 16.61 4.74
N ALA A 30 -22.34 16.86 5.51
CA ALA A 30 -22.28 17.69 6.72
C ALA A 30 -21.47 17.04 7.85
N ALA A 31 -21.56 15.71 8.02
CA ALA A 31 -20.77 14.95 8.98
C ALA A 31 -19.27 14.98 8.61
N GLY A 32 -18.93 14.84 7.33
CA GLY A 32 -17.56 14.96 6.82
C GLY A 32 -16.95 16.35 7.05
N ALA A 33 -17.73 17.42 6.82
CA ALA A 33 -17.29 18.80 7.02
C ALA A 33 -17.03 19.13 8.51
N ARG A 34 -17.88 18.63 9.42
CA ARG A 34 -17.71 18.81 10.88
C ARG A 34 -16.44 18.11 11.39
N ARG A 35 -16.11 16.92 10.87
CA ARG A 35 -14.89 16.18 11.25
C ARG A 35 -13.62 16.91 10.81
N ARG A 36 -13.60 17.47 9.59
CA ARG A 36 -12.46 18.27 9.09
C ARG A 36 -12.21 19.56 9.89
N ARG A 37 -13.24 20.22 10.42
CA ARG A 37 -13.08 21.43 11.25
C ARG A 37 -12.43 21.15 12.60
N ARG A 38 -12.72 20.01 13.24
CA ARG A 38 -12.18 19.68 14.57
C ARG A 38 -10.66 19.43 14.55
N HIS A 39 -10.12 18.84 13.48
CA HIS A 39 -8.68 18.61 13.35
C HIS A 39 -7.84 19.88 13.16
N ARG A 40 -8.44 20.99 12.73
CA ARG A 40 -7.70 22.26 12.53
C ARG A 40 -7.47 23.06 13.81
N VAL A 41 -8.11 22.70 14.93
CA VAL A 41 -8.06 23.49 16.18
C VAL A 41 -6.98 22.98 17.16
N SER A 42 -6.36 21.81 16.91
CA SER A 42 -5.46 21.17 17.88
C SER A 42 -3.95 21.43 17.69
N VAL A 43 -3.54 22.31 16.78
CA VAL A 43 -2.12 22.67 16.59
C VAL A 43 -1.91 24.10 17.09
N GLY A 44 -1.60 24.24 18.39
CA GLY A 44 -1.30 25.52 19.00
C GLY A 44 -0.57 25.39 20.33
N VAL A 45 0.66 25.89 20.35
CA VAL A 45 1.54 26.21 21.49
C VAL A 45 2.50 25.10 21.97
N VAL A 46 3.69 25.07 21.35
CA VAL A 46 4.95 24.65 21.99
C VAL A 46 5.55 25.88 22.66
N GLY A 47 5.70 25.85 23.98
CA GLY A 47 6.45 26.84 24.77
C GLY A 47 7.71 26.21 25.34
N ALA A 48 8.87 26.69 24.90
CA ALA A 48 10.19 26.26 25.34
C ALA A 48 10.58 26.84 26.71
N ALA A 49 11.34 26.08 27.50
CA ALA A 49 12.25 26.63 28.52
C ALA A 49 13.41 25.66 28.78
N VAL A 50 14.62 26.23 28.70
CA VAL A 50 15.96 25.65 28.87
C VAL A 50 16.40 25.75 30.35
N VAL A 51 17.40 24.95 30.76
CA VAL A 51 18.55 25.22 31.70
C VAL A 51 18.96 23.89 32.37
N VAL A 52 19.99 23.17 31.87
CA VAL A 52 21.44 23.21 32.20
C VAL A 52 21.77 22.87 33.67
N LEU A 53 22.62 21.84 33.88
CA LEU A 53 23.88 21.90 34.66
C LEU A 53 24.63 20.55 34.59
N LEU A 54 25.92 20.61 34.21
CA LEU A 54 26.93 19.53 34.22
C LEU A 54 27.38 19.21 35.67
N PRO A 55 28.02 18.04 35.91
CA PRO A 55 29.48 18.12 36.07
C PRO A 55 30.30 16.97 35.46
N VAL A 56 31.56 17.34 35.28
CA VAL A 56 32.77 16.64 34.82
C VAL A 56 33.10 15.39 35.66
N ALA A 57 33.54 14.31 35.01
CA ALA A 57 34.44 13.33 35.61
C ALA A 57 35.47 12.83 34.57
N VAL A 58 36.70 13.29 34.75
CA VAL A 58 37.92 12.85 34.07
C VAL A 58 38.30 11.45 34.57
N TRP A 59 38.52 10.48 33.69
CA TRP A 59 39.28 9.27 34.03
C TRP A 59 40.23 8.86 32.89
N ALA A 60 41.51 8.97 33.22
CA ALA A 60 42.65 8.11 32.92
C ALA A 60 42.88 7.57 31.49
N ALA A 61 43.97 8.08 30.91
CA ALA A 61 44.68 7.54 29.76
C ALA A 61 45.05 6.05 29.92
N HIS A 62 44.77 5.27 28.87
CA HIS A 62 45.49 4.04 28.57
C HIS A 62 45.80 4.05 27.06
N PRO A 63 47.08 4.00 26.63
CA PRO A 63 47.39 3.79 25.23
C PRO A 63 47.33 2.29 24.96
N PHE A 64 46.28 1.81 24.31
CA PHE A 64 46.31 0.46 23.75
C PHE A 64 46.57 0.56 22.25
N GLN A 65 47.85 0.45 21.93
CA GLN A 65 48.37 0.25 20.60
C GLN A 65 47.91 -1.14 20.11
N GLN A 66 47.18 -1.22 19.00
CA GLN A 66 47.24 -2.40 18.14
C GLN A 66 47.62 -1.94 16.74
N ALA A 67 48.88 -2.24 16.42
CA ALA A 67 49.42 -2.27 15.08
C ALA A 67 48.58 -3.26 14.24
N GLY A 68 48.29 -2.86 13.00
CA GLY A 68 47.40 -3.58 12.12
C GLY A 68 47.93 -4.92 11.61
N GLN A 69 47.10 -5.60 10.83
CA GLN A 69 47.53 -6.39 9.68
C GLN A 69 46.46 -6.38 8.60
N ASP A 70 46.99 -6.31 7.38
CA ASP A 70 46.38 -6.31 6.07
C ASP A 70 45.45 -7.51 5.79
N GLY A 71 44.55 -7.33 4.82
CA GLY A 71 44.06 -8.45 3.99
C GLY A 71 42.57 -8.44 3.70
N ALA A 72 42.23 -8.14 2.44
CA ALA A 72 41.09 -8.59 1.62
C ALA A 72 39.91 -9.29 2.32
N VAL A 73 38.65 -8.93 2.06
CA VAL A 73 37.98 -9.10 0.75
C VAL A 73 36.91 -8.02 0.60
N THR A 74 37.10 -7.09 -0.33
CA THR A 74 36.00 -6.36 -0.97
C THR A 74 35.31 -7.33 -1.93
N GLY A 75 34.52 -8.24 -1.37
CA GLY A 75 33.46 -8.86 -2.14
C GLY A 75 32.41 -7.77 -2.33
N PRO A 76 31.87 -7.54 -3.55
CA PRO A 76 30.59 -6.86 -3.59
C PRO A 76 29.66 -7.68 -2.72
N THR A 77 29.19 -7.12 -1.61
CA THR A 77 27.91 -7.54 -1.06
C THR A 77 26.91 -7.21 -2.16
N SER A 78 26.75 -8.15 -3.09
CA SER A 78 25.68 -8.12 -4.05
C SER A 78 24.44 -8.26 -3.19
N THR A 79 23.83 -7.12 -2.86
CA THR A 79 22.40 -7.09 -2.56
C THR A 79 21.75 -8.01 -3.59
N PRO A 80 21.00 -9.04 -3.18
CA PRO A 80 20.29 -9.87 -4.15
C PRO A 80 19.49 -8.92 -5.06
N PRO A 81 19.49 -9.15 -6.38
CA PRO A 81 18.73 -8.29 -7.28
C PRO A 81 17.29 -8.18 -6.73
N ALA A 82 16.73 -6.97 -6.75
CA ALA A 82 15.29 -6.85 -6.79
C ALA A 82 14.80 -7.76 -7.94
N GLY A 83 13.83 -8.64 -7.67
CA GLY A 83 13.29 -9.52 -8.70
C GLY A 83 13.39 -11.02 -8.42
N SER A 84 12.73 -11.50 -7.38
CA SER A 84 12.01 -12.77 -7.52
C SER A 84 10.58 -12.53 -7.09
N CYS A 85 9.69 -12.36 -8.08
CA CYS A 85 8.27 -12.37 -7.80
C CYS A 85 7.89 -13.67 -7.07
N VAL A 86 7.05 -13.53 -6.05
CA VAL A 86 6.45 -14.67 -5.37
C VAL A 86 5.02 -14.79 -5.88
N ASP A 87 4.68 -15.93 -6.48
CA ASP A 87 3.37 -16.15 -7.08
C ASP A 87 2.23 -16.05 -6.05
N VAL A 88 2.47 -16.55 -4.83
CA VAL A 88 1.55 -16.47 -3.71
C VAL A 88 2.23 -15.81 -2.51
N VAL A 89 1.79 -14.60 -2.20
CA VAL A 89 2.29 -13.83 -1.06
C VAL A 89 1.64 -14.35 0.23
N PRO A 90 2.41 -14.85 1.20
CA PRO A 90 1.86 -15.37 2.44
C PRO A 90 1.27 -14.26 3.31
N ARG A 91 0.25 -14.61 4.11
CA ARG A 91 -0.38 -13.67 5.04
C ARG A 91 0.50 -13.41 6.26
N ARG A 92 0.83 -12.14 6.50
CA ARG A 92 1.64 -11.66 7.62
C ARG A 92 0.97 -10.48 8.30
N VAL A 93 1.35 -10.19 9.54
CA VAL A 93 0.86 -9.00 10.26
C VAL A 93 1.32 -7.75 9.52
N LEU A 94 0.42 -6.82 9.27
CA LEU A 94 0.76 -5.56 8.59
C LEU A 94 1.77 -4.72 9.41
N PRO A 95 2.63 -3.92 8.76
CA PRO A 95 3.43 -2.91 9.45
C PRO A 95 2.51 -1.98 10.25
N GLU A 96 2.92 -1.58 11.44
CA GLU A 96 2.08 -0.81 12.39
C GLU A 96 1.42 0.41 11.74
N TRP A 97 2.19 1.20 10.98
CA TRP A 97 1.69 2.38 10.29
C TRP A 97 0.62 2.08 9.21
N ALA A 98 0.58 0.85 8.69
CA ALA A 98 -0.38 0.39 7.68
C ALA A 98 -1.65 -0.25 8.29
N ARG A 99 -1.76 -0.31 9.62
CA ARG A 99 -2.92 -0.93 10.31
C ARG A 99 -4.10 0.02 10.49
N THR A 100 -3.92 1.31 10.22
CA THR A 100 -5.00 2.30 10.36
C THR A 100 -6.19 1.91 9.49
N GLY A 101 -7.37 1.78 10.09
CA GLY A 101 -8.62 1.40 9.42
C GLY A 101 -8.99 -0.08 9.54
N PHE A 102 -8.11 -0.92 10.10
CA PHE A 102 -8.44 -2.29 10.49
C PHE A 102 -8.97 -2.34 11.94
N SER A 103 -9.94 -3.22 12.20
CA SER A 103 -10.49 -3.41 13.56
C SER A 103 -9.62 -4.32 14.44
N ASP A 104 -8.88 -5.24 13.81
CA ASP A 104 -7.90 -6.10 14.48
C ASP A 104 -6.61 -5.29 14.75
N PRO A 105 -6.04 -5.30 15.96
CA PRO A 105 -4.78 -4.62 16.27
C PRO A 105 -3.55 -5.24 15.57
N GLU A 106 -3.62 -6.50 15.14
CA GLU A 106 -2.57 -7.24 14.43
C GLU A 106 -3.13 -7.89 13.15
N PRO A 107 -3.72 -7.09 12.23
CA PRO A 107 -4.40 -7.62 11.06
C PRO A 107 -3.40 -8.35 10.16
N ARG A 108 -3.76 -9.58 9.78
CA ARG A 108 -2.96 -10.41 8.88
C ARG A 108 -3.49 -10.33 7.45
N ALA A 109 -2.63 -9.94 6.52
CA ALA A 109 -2.97 -9.87 5.10
C ALA A 109 -1.79 -10.30 4.23
N SER A 110 -2.06 -10.66 2.98
CA SER A 110 -1.02 -10.82 1.96
C SER A 110 -0.62 -9.43 1.49
N TYR A 111 0.65 -9.06 1.67
CA TYR A 111 1.14 -7.76 1.24
C TYR A 111 2.59 -7.81 0.77
N VAL A 112 2.90 -6.93 -0.18
CA VAL A 112 4.26 -6.63 -0.62
C VAL A 112 4.61 -5.23 -0.13
N ARG A 113 5.78 -5.08 0.48
CA ARG A 113 6.30 -3.78 0.93
C ARG A 113 7.22 -3.24 -0.16
N GLY A 114 7.15 -1.94 -0.41
CA GLY A 114 8.11 -1.25 -1.25
C GLY A 114 9.54 -1.37 -0.71
N ASP A 115 10.53 -1.27 -1.59
CA ASP A 115 11.95 -1.40 -1.26
C ASP A 115 12.42 -0.33 -0.26
N ARG A 116 11.93 0.91 -0.42
CA ARG A 116 12.15 1.98 0.58
C ARG A 116 11.23 1.83 1.78
N GLY A 117 10.13 1.12 1.59
CA GLY A 117 9.18 0.78 2.64
C GLY A 117 8.27 1.94 3.03
N ASP A 118 8.10 2.88 2.12
CA ASP A 118 7.21 4.04 2.21
C ASP A 118 5.79 3.68 1.77
N ILE A 119 5.58 2.50 1.17
CA ILE A 119 4.27 2.00 0.73
C ILE A 119 4.15 0.49 0.90
N VAL A 120 2.92 0.00 1.12
CA VAL A 120 2.56 -1.41 1.03
C VAL A 120 1.43 -1.61 0.03
N ALA A 121 1.54 -2.66 -0.76
CA ALA A 121 0.48 -3.20 -1.60
C ALA A 121 -0.19 -4.35 -0.85
N ILE A 122 -1.37 -4.11 -0.28
CA ILE A 122 -2.17 -5.14 0.38
C ILE A 122 -3.04 -5.81 -0.68
N LEU A 123 -2.84 -7.11 -0.86
CA LEU A 123 -3.42 -7.90 -1.94
C LEU A 123 -4.71 -8.55 -1.43
N PHE A 124 -5.85 -8.11 -1.97
CA PHE A 124 -7.15 -8.72 -1.69
C PHE A 124 -7.46 -9.90 -2.63
N ALA A 125 -6.70 -10.03 -3.72
CA ALA A 125 -6.71 -11.16 -4.63
C ALA A 125 -5.34 -11.86 -4.65
N GLN A 126 -5.35 -13.19 -4.62
CA GLN A 126 -4.17 -14.03 -4.74
C GLN A 126 -4.52 -15.34 -5.49
N PRO A 127 -3.80 -15.67 -6.58
CA PRO A 127 -2.83 -14.81 -7.28
C PRO A 127 -3.51 -13.56 -7.89
N LEU A 128 -2.73 -12.56 -8.31
CA LEU A 128 -3.23 -11.60 -9.30
C LEU A 128 -3.21 -12.29 -10.68
N ALA A 129 -4.13 -11.96 -11.57
CA ALA A 129 -4.32 -12.68 -12.84
C ALA A 129 -4.23 -11.76 -14.06
N ALA A 130 -3.60 -12.27 -15.13
CA ALA A 130 -3.56 -11.65 -16.45
C ALA A 130 -3.82 -12.71 -17.55
N PRO A 131 -4.96 -12.65 -18.28
CA PRO A 131 -6.05 -11.67 -18.13
C PRO A 131 -6.72 -11.73 -16.75
N PRO A 132 -7.45 -10.67 -16.32
CA PRO A 132 -8.19 -10.69 -15.06
C PRO A 132 -9.12 -11.91 -14.98
N ALA A 133 -9.21 -12.51 -13.79
CA ALA A 133 -10.04 -13.69 -13.57
C ALA A 133 -11.54 -13.34 -13.58
N ASP A 134 -12.37 -14.31 -13.96
CA ASP A 134 -13.83 -14.14 -14.00
C ASP A 134 -14.46 -14.10 -12.60
N ASP A 135 -13.81 -14.70 -11.60
CA ASP A 135 -14.34 -14.87 -10.24
C ASP A 135 -13.79 -13.86 -9.22
N HIS A 136 -12.75 -13.11 -9.56
CA HIS A 136 -12.20 -12.06 -8.71
C HIS A 136 -11.46 -10.98 -9.51
N ASN A 137 -11.39 -9.77 -8.94
CA ASN A 137 -10.63 -8.67 -9.51
C ASN A 137 -9.22 -8.58 -8.91
N ASN A 138 -8.28 -7.97 -9.64
CA ASN A 138 -6.94 -7.66 -9.16
C ASN A 138 -6.94 -6.50 -8.15
N LYS A 139 -7.64 -6.68 -7.03
CA LYS A 139 -7.84 -5.64 -6.02
C LYS A 139 -6.60 -5.49 -5.14
N ILE A 140 -6.09 -4.26 -5.11
CA ILE A 140 -4.94 -3.85 -4.30
C ILE A 140 -5.34 -2.62 -3.48
N LEU A 141 -5.10 -2.68 -2.17
CA LEU A 141 -5.12 -1.51 -1.31
C LEU A 141 -3.70 -1.03 -1.08
N TRP A 142 -3.41 0.16 -1.58
CA TRP A 142 -2.14 0.84 -1.37
C TRP A 142 -2.21 1.64 -0.07
N ALA A 143 -1.29 1.39 0.86
CA ALA A 143 -1.18 2.19 2.08
C ALA A 143 0.22 2.80 2.18
N SER A 144 0.27 4.09 2.49
CA SER A 144 1.49 4.87 2.72
C SER A 144 1.24 5.82 3.89
N PRO A 145 2.22 6.05 4.79
CA PRO A 145 2.09 7.04 5.85
C PRO A 145 2.21 8.48 5.32
N TYR A 146 2.54 8.64 4.03
CA TYR A 146 2.69 9.91 3.35
C TYR A 146 1.60 10.09 2.30
N GLY A 147 0.97 11.26 2.28
CA GLY A 147 -0.02 11.61 1.27
C GLY A 147 -0.41 13.08 1.35
N ASP A 148 -0.63 13.68 0.20
CA ASP A 148 -1.12 15.06 0.00
C ASP A 148 -2.40 15.10 -0.85
N GLY A 149 -2.94 13.93 -1.22
CA GLY A 149 -4.08 13.76 -2.11
C GLY A 149 -3.71 13.71 -3.60
N SER A 150 -2.43 13.80 -3.97
CA SER A 150 -1.99 13.54 -5.34
C SER A 150 -2.15 12.07 -5.70
N SER A 151 -2.47 11.80 -6.96
CA SER A 151 -2.63 10.44 -7.48
C SER A 151 -1.36 9.60 -7.33
N LEU A 152 -1.56 8.31 -7.07
CA LEU A 152 -0.48 7.33 -7.14
C LEU A 152 -0.31 6.90 -8.59
N ARG A 153 0.79 7.32 -9.23
CA ARG A 153 1.20 6.84 -10.55
C ARG A 153 2.00 5.56 -10.40
N ILE A 154 1.60 4.54 -11.15
CA ILE A 154 2.24 3.22 -11.18
C ILE A 154 2.77 3.01 -12.59
N THR A 155 4.08 2.93 -12.76
CA THR A 155 4.70 2.48 -13.99
C THR A 155 5.17 1.05 -13.80
N ALA A 156 4.51 0.11 -14.47
CA ALA A 156 4.80 -1.31 -14.41
C ALA A 156 5.57 -1.73 -15.66
N THR A 157 6.67 -2.44 -15.49
CA THR A 157 7.48 -3.01 -16.57
C THR A 157 7.63 -4.50 -16.33
N LEU A 158 7.42 -5.33 -17.35
CA LEU A 158 7.60 -6.78 -17.21
C LEU A 158 9.10 -7.06 -17.00
N ALA A 159 9.45 -8.15 -16.31
CA ALA A 159 10.83 -8.48 -15.96
C ALA A 159 11.78 -8.61 -17.18
N ASP A 160 11.26 -8.91 -18.37
CA ASP A 160 12.00 -8.91 -19.64
C ASP A 160 12.24 -7.50 -20.22
N GLY A 161 11.85 -6.45 -19.50
CA GLY A 161 11.95 -5.04 -19.90
C GLY A 161 10.85 -4.57 -20.85
N SER A 162 9.92 -5.44 -21.26
CA SER A 162 8.91 -5.12 -22.26
C SER A 162 7.56 -4.67 -21.66
N ALA A 163 6.70 -4.14 -22.53
CA ALA A 163 5.34 -3.66 -22.22
C ALA A 163 5.24 -2.72 -20.99
N PRO A 164 5.93 -1.57 -20.97
CA PRO A 164 5.71 -0.58 -19.93
C PRO A 164 4.25 -0.11 -19.96
N VAL A 165 3.54 -0.28 -18.85
CA VAL A 165 2.16 0.17 -18.68
C VAL A 165 2.10 1.15 -17.54
N THR A 166 1.33 2.23 -17.71
CA THR A 166 1.04 3.17 -16.63
C THR A 166 -0.39 2.98 -16.14
N ARG A 167 -0.55 2.89 -14.82
CA ARG A 167 -1.82 2.93 -14.10
C ARG A 167 -1.80 4.11 -13.13
N GLU A 168 -2.99 4.56 -12.75
CA GLU A 168 -3.15 5.66 -11.82
C GLU A 168 -4.23 5.31 -10.80
N VAL A 169 -3.94 5.59 -9.53
CA VAL A 169 -4.93 5.52 -8.45
C VAL A 169 -5.22 6.96 -8.03
N GLU A 170 -6.40 7.44 -8.44
CA GLU A 170 -6.87 8.80 -8.18
C GLU A 170 -6.95 9.09 -6.68
N GLY A 171 -6.50 10.27 -6.27
CA GLY A 171 -6.50 10.68 -4.86
C GLY A 171 -5.40 10.08 -3.99
N GLY A 172 -4.51 9.26 -4.58
CA GLY A 172 -3.28 8.75 -3.95
C GLY A 172 -3.34 7.28 -3.57
N PRO A 173 -2.38 6.80 -2.77
CA PRO A 173 -2.41 5.44 -2.23
C PRO A 173 -3.76 5.16 -1.56
N GLY A 174 -4.47 4.16 -2.09
CA GLY A 174 -5.81 3.79 -1.65
C GLY A 174 -6.31 2.51 -2.33
N PRO A 175 -7.61 2.19 -2.23
CA PRO A 175 -8.18 1.02 -2.88
C PRO A 175 -8.17 1.16 -4.40
N SER A 176 -7.82 0.10 -5.11
CA SER A 176 -7.72 0.09 -6.56
C SER A 176 -7.95 -1.31 -7.15
N ILE A 177 -8.25 -1.36 -8.45
CA ILE A 177 -8.13 -2.55 -9.30
C ILE A 177 -6.97 -2.27 -10.26
N VAL A 178 -5.97 -3.14 -10.29
CA VAL A 178 -4.78 -2.95 -11.12
C VAL A 178 -4.65 -4.13 -12.07
N ASP A 179 -5.04 -3.93 -13.32
CA ASP A 179 -4.92 -4.95 -14.36
C ASP A 179 -3.69 -4.70 -15.23
N LEU A 180 -2.87 -5.74 -15.40
CA LEU A 180 -1.70 -5.75 -16.26
C LEU A 180 -1.93 -6.70 -17.45
N PRO A 181 -1.38 -6.38 -18.63
CA PRO A 181 -1.81 -7.01 -19.88
C PRO A 181 -1.27 -8.43 -20.10
N ARG A 182 -0.27 -8.85 -19.34
CA ARG A 182 0.40 -10.15 -19.53
C ARG A 182 0.75 -10.77 -18.17
N PRO A 183 0.75 -12.11 -18.09
CA PRO A 183 1.26 -12.80 -16.93
C PRO A 183 2.78 -12.63 -16.82
N GLY A 184 3.29 -12.81 -15.61
CA GLY A 184 4.71 -12.77 -15.29
C GLY A 184 5.03 -11.85 -14.11
N CYS A 185 6.32 -11.64 -13.91
CA CYS A 185 6.84 -10.78 -12.87
C CYS A 185 6.91 -9.33 -13.35
N TRP A 186 6.24 -8.43 -12.65
CA TRP A 186 6.17 -7.02 -12.98
C TRP A 186 6.91 -6.19 -11.95
N HIS A 187 7.87 -5.39 -12.41
CA HIS A 187 8.53 -4.36 -11.62
C HIS A 187 7.71 -3.08 -11.67
N LEU A 188 7.29 -2.58 -10.51
CA LEU A 188 6.50 -1.38 -10.38
C LEU A 188 7.35 -0.25 -9.81
N THR A 189 7.42 0.86 -10.54
CA THR A 189 7.84 2.16 -10.00
C THR A 189 6.60 2.96 -9.60
N LEU A 190 6.53 3.31 -8.33
CA LEU A 190 5.41 3.97 -7.68
C LEU A 190 5.77 5.42 -7.39
N ARG A 191 4.92 6.38 -7.75
CA ARG A 191 5.14 7.82 -7.48
C ARG A 191 3.88 8.49 -6.95
N TRP A 192 4.00 9.19 -5.82
CA TRP A 192 2.91 9.93 -5.16
C TRP A 192 3.52 10.96 -4.19
N ALA A 193 2.89 12.10 -3.96
CA ALA A 193 3.30 13.09 -2.94
C ALA A 193 4.81 13.42 -2.92
N GLY A 194 5.43 13.55 -4.10
CA GLY A 194 6.88 13.79 -4.26
C GLY A 194 7.79 12.60 -3.90
N ARG A 195 7.23 11.43 -3.61
CA ARG A 195 7.93 10.19 -3.27
C ARG A 195 8.05 9.26 -4.46
N THR A 196 9.00 8.35 -4.35
CA THR A 196 9.14 7.22 -5.26
C THR A 196 9.49 5.99 -4.44
N ASP A 197 8.86 4.86 -4.73
CA ASP A 197 9.20 3.55 -4.18
C ASP A 197 9.04 2.50 -5.29
N THR A 198 9.58 1.30 -5.07
CA THR A 198 9.56 0.20 -6.04
C THR A 198 9.14 -1.09 -5.37
N LEU A 199 8.46 -1.97 -6.10
CA LEU A 199 8.20 -3.35 -5.69
C LEU A 199 7.91 -4.23 -6.89
N ASP A 200 7.95 -5.55 -6.69
CA ASP A 200 7.61 -6.52 -7.71
C ASP A 200 6.29 -7.25 -7.39
N LEU A 201 5.45 -7.47 -8.40
CA LEU A 201 4.20 -8.24 -8.29
C LEU A 201 4.14 -9.35 -9.35
N ALA A 202 3.71 -10.54 -8.94
CA ALA A 202 3.41 -11.64 -9.85
C ALA A 202 1.97 -11.52 -10.39
N TYR A 203 1.80 -11.71 -11.69
CA TYR A 203 0.50 -11.96 -12.32
C TYR A 203 0.51 -13.36 -12.95
N ALA A 204 -0.38 -14.23 -12.50
CA ALA A 204 -0.55 -15.58 -13.03
C ALA A 204 -1.27 -15.57 -14.39
N GLY A 205 -0.90 -16.52 -15.25
CA GLY A 205 -1.65 -16.82 -16.47
C GLY A 205 -2.70 -17.91 -16.20
N SER A 206 -3.79 -17.87 -16.96
CA SER A 206 -4.82 -18.91 -17.03
C SER A 206 -4.38 -20.09 -17.89
#